data_AF-A0A817LEH9-F1
#
_entry.id   AF-A0A817LEH9-F1
#
_cell.length_a   1.000
_cell.length_b   1.000
_cell.length_c   1.000
_cell.angle_alpha   90.00
_cell.angle_beta   90.00
_cell.angle_gamma   90.00
#
_symmetry.space_group_name_H-M   'P 1'
#
loop_
_entity.id
_entity.type
_entity.pdbx_description
1 polymer ?
#
loop_
_entity_poly.entity_id
_entity_poly.type
_entity_poly.pdbx_seq_one_letter_code
_entity_poly.pdbx_strand_id
1 'polypeptide(L)'
;MTTQAGCRKNLLFEIAYLVEKSAKNYCTDIEWIEAKELLATSFSGCISRIENLSKTLEYLIEAFELRLEKNLPKQIITEPLEILHYRHECKTQEELNQLLCSNTKDALRIEAILVHQRILGNDQSDYHDVIYHYGTNLAHNHQYHECFRWWFYTFDLKQKYNIIIETDHLSHFISVFAKMKFHNHITIPIDDLLQMFKIMNYVLRSDYYRESFDINLVILLHLITIVARIIHSEYLNEKQELSIDYCRDLYKSIASIIRHQYRTMETGSSLLHLCTSSSTESTPFSIDYPCWMTTRLLIDCSADVNDLDLNRNTPLHKLVQNISSSNVLQIIDILCNAGAHLDYVNIQGQTPLQSVVSFRFKIIERLKKKIDVIRLKCCCARLIRQYKFSYENMFSTSLVDFVRKH
;
A
#
# COMPACT_ATOMS: atom_id res chain seq x y z
N MET A 1 -8.44 -13.57 -14.26
CA MET A 1 -9.16 -12.33 -13.88
C MET A 1 -10.68 -12.33 -14.19
N THR A 2 -11.33 -13.47 -14.48
CA THR A 2 -12.78 -13.51 -14.82
C THR A 2 -13.65 -14.40 -13.92
N THR A 3 -13.10 -15.07 -12.90
CA THR A 3 -13.84 -16.09 -12.14
C THR A 3 -14.40 -15.62 -10.79
N GLN A 4 -13.71 -14.72 -10.05
CA GLN A 4 -14.23 -14.20 -8.76
C GLN A 4 -15.45 -13.28 -8.93
N ALA A 5 -15.53 -12.50 -10.02
CA ALA A 5 -16.65 -11.61 -10.30
C ALA A 5 -17.94 -12.38 -10.66
N GLY A 6 -17.83 -13.58 -11.25
CA GLY A 6 -18.95 -14.47 -11.53
C GLY A 6 -19.48 -15.16 -10.28
N CYS A 7 -18.59 -15.58 -9.37
CA CYS A 7 -18.95 -16.20 -8.08
C CYS A 7 -19.75 -15.25 -7.17
N ARG A 8 -19.34 -13.98 -7.02
CA ARG A 8 -20.09 -13.00 -6.20
C ARG A 8 -21.43 -12.60 -6.81
N LYS A 9 -21.55 -12.61 -8.15
CA LYS A 9 -22.82 -12.37 -8.87
C LYS A 9 -23.86 -13.42 -8.53
N ASN A 10 -23.47 -14.70 -8.53
CA ASN A 10 -24.36 -15.79 -8.17
C ASN A 10 -24.72 -15.77 -6.68
N LEU A 11 -23.79 -15.39 -5.80
CA LEU A 11 -24.04 -15.34 -4.36
C LEU A 11 -25.10 -14.28 -3.98
N LEU A 12 -25.07 -13.08 -4.57
CA LEU A 12 -26.07 -12.03 -4.29
C LEU A 12 -27.47 -12.39 -4.82
N PHE A 13 -27.55 -13.03 -6.00
CA PHE A 13 -28.80 -13.54 -6.53
C PHE A 13 -29.32 -14.75 -5.73
N GLU A 14 -28.44 -15.63 -5.26
CA GLU A 14 -28.79 -16.74 -4.37
C GLU A 14 -29.25 -16.22 -3.00
N ILE A 15 -28.58 -15.23 -2.41
CA ILE A 15 -29.01 -14.60 -1.15
C ILE A 15 -30.34 -13.88 -1.34
N ALA A 16 -30.52 -13.11 -2.42
CA ALA A 16 -31.80 -12.48 -2.73
C ALA A 16 -32.93 -13.50 -2.92
N TYR A 17 -32.64 -14.58 -3.63
CA TYR A 17 -33.58 -15.68 -3.84
C TYR A 17 -33.89 -16.45 -2.55
N LEU A 18 -32.90 -16.67 -1.68
CA LEU A 18 -33.04 -17.36 -0.39
C LEU A 18 -33.81 -16.52 0.62
N VAL A 19 -33.57 -15.21 0.63
CA VAL A 19 -34.37 -14.22 1.34
C VAL A 19 -35.80 -14.36 0.79
N GLU A 20 -36.07 -13.96 -0.46
CA GLU A 20 -37.41 -13.89 -1.06
C GLU A 20 -38.27 -15.16 -0.92
N LYS A 21 -37.67 -16.35 -1.01
CA LYS A 21 -38.43 -17.60 -1.22
C LYS A 21 -38.41 -18.57 -0.04
N SER A 22 -37.40 -18.51 0.84
CA SER A 22 -37.21 -19.55 1.88
C SER A 22 -37.06 -19.03 3.30
N ALA A 23 -36.55 -17.82 3.52
CA ALA A 23 -36.24 -17.36 4.88
C ALA A 23 -37.47 -16.90 5.67
N LYS A 24 -38.52 -16.36 5.03
CA LYS A 24 -39.72 -15.83 5.72
C LYS A 24 -40.41 -16.81 6.68
N ASN A 25 -40.27 -18.11 6.46
CA ASN A 25 -40.86 -19.14 7.33
C ASN A 25 -39.99 -19.49 8.55
N TYR A 26 -38.73 -19.04 8.60
CA TYR A 26 -37.75 -19.40 9.63
C TYR A 26 -37.19 -18.20 10.41
N CYS A 27 -37.50 -16.96 10.03
CA CYS A 27 -37.04 -15.75 10.70
C CYS A 27 -38.18 -14.95 11.32
N THR A 28 -37.88 -14.14 12.34
CA THR A 28 -38.82 -13.18 12.91
C THR A 28 -39.13 -12.06 11.92
N ASP A 29 -40.25 -11.38 12.15
CA ASP A 29 -40.68 -10.26 11.32
C ASP A 29 -39.67 -9.10 11.28
N ILE A 30 -38.95 -8.88 12.38
CA ILE A 30 -37.90 -7.86 12.47
C ILE A 30 -36.68 -8.28 11.65
N GLU A 31 -36.18 -9.51 11.84
CA GLU A 31 -35.04 -10.04 11.09
C GLU A 31 -35.30 -10.06 9.58
N TRP A 32 -36.53 -10.36 9.18
CA TRP A 32 -36.95 -10.34 7.78
C TRP A 32 -36.90 -8.94 7.17
N ILE A 33 -37.40 -7.94 7.89
CA ILE A 33 -37.37 -6.54 7.46
C ILE A 33 -35.91 -6.04 7.38
N GLU A 34 -35.09 -6.33 8.38
CA GLU A 34 -33.68 -5.94 8.40
C GLU A 34 -32.88 -6.65 7.30
N ALA A 35 -33.16 -7.91 7.01
CA ALA A 35 -32.57 -8.62 5.89
C ALA A 35 -32.92 -7.95 4.55
N LYS A 36 -34.15 -7.44 4.38
CA LYS A 36 -34.53 -6.67 3.18
C LYS A 36 -33.83 -5.32 3.09
N GLU A 37 -33.70 -4.60 4.19
CA GLU A 37 -32.95 -3.34 4.24
C GLU A 37 -31.49 -3.56 3.86
N LEU A 38 -30.85 -4.60 4.42
CA LEU A 38 -29.47 -4.99 4.10
C LEU A 38 -29.35 -5.54 2.66
N LEU A 39 -30.38 -6.18 2.13
CA LEU A 39 -30.39 -6.59 0.73
C LEU A 39 -30.44 -5.39 -0.20
N ALA A 40 -31.24 -4.36 0.14
CA ALA A 40 -31.32 -3.14 -0.65
C ALA A 40 -29.95 -2.48 -0.81
N THR A 41 -29.15 -2.43 0.25
CA THR A 41 -27.82 -1.82 0.23
C THR A 41 -26.84 -2.53 -0.73
N SER A 42 -27.04 -3.81 -1.02
CA SER A 42 -26.20 -4.57 -1.97
C SER A 42 -26.31 -4.07 -3.43
N PHE A 43 -27.46 -3.46 -3.76
CA PHE A 43 -27.75 -2.86 -5.07
C PHE A 43 -27.35 -1.37 -5.16
N SER A 44 -26.96 -0.75 -4.04
CA SER A 44 -26.58 0.67 -3.98
C SER A 44 -25.27 1.01 -4.70
N GLY A 45 -24.51 -0.02 -5.09
CA GLY A 45 -23.16 0.12 -5.66
C GLY A 45 -22.03 0.17 -4.63
N CYS A 46 -22.34 0.02 -3.33
CA CYS A 46 -21.32 -0.05 -2.26
C CYS A 46 -20.74 -1.46 -2.04
N ILE A 47 -21.43 -2.52 -2.46
CA ILE A 47 -20.96 -3.92 -2.32
C ILE A 47 -20.68 -4.57 -3.66
N SER A 48 -21.52 -4.28 -4.66
CA SER A 48 -21.42 -4.87 -5.99
C SER A 48 -21.10 -3.80 -7.04
N ARG A 49 -20.38 -4.18 -8.10
CA ARG A 49 -20.19 -3.33 -9.29
C ARG A 49 -21.50 -3.06 -10.05
N ILE A 50 -22.61 -3.67 -9.63
CA ILE A 50 -23.92 -3.54 -10.25
C ILE A 50 -24.66 -2.44 -9.50
N GLU A 51 -24.52 -1.21 -9.97
CA GLU A 51 -25.31 -0.10 -9.47
C GLU A 51 -26.74 -0.22 -10.02
N ASN A 52 -27.71 -0.50 -9.15
CA ASN A 52 -29.12 -0.47 -9.48
C ASN A 52 -29.90 0.30 -8.40
N LEU A 53 -29.92 1.62 -8.56
CA LEU A 53 -30.57 2.54 -7.62
C LEU A 53 -32.09 2.32 -7.58
N SER A 54 -32.73 1.93 -8.68
CA SER A 54 -34.18 1.68 -8.69
C SER A 54 -34.54 0.48 -7.83
N LYS A 55 -33.76 -0.61 -7.91
CA LYS A 55 -33.96 -1.79 -7.04
C LYS A 55 -33.64 -1.50 -5.59
N THR A 56 -32.59 -0.72 -5.33
CA THR A 56 -32.26 -0.27 -3.96
C THR A 56 -33.47 0.42 -3.33
N LEU A 57 -34.12 1.30 -4.08
CA LEU A 57 -35.29 2.04 -3.59
C LEU A 57 -36.53 1.16 -3.43
N GLU A 58 -36.78 0.26 -4.37
CA GLU A 58 -37.89 -0.68 -4.30
C GLU A 58 -37.83 -1.48 -2.99
N TYR A 59 -36.68 -2.08 -2.67
CA TYR A 59 -36.52 -2.84 -1.43
C TYR A 59 -36.55 -1.98 -0.17
N LEU A 60 -36.02 -0.75 -0.20
CA LEU A 60 -36.10 0.15 0.94
C LEU A 60 -37.55 0.58 1.22
N ILE A 61 -38.31 0.94 0.17
CA ILE A 61 -39.72 1.33 0.28
C ILE A 61 -40.54 0.15 0.82
N GLU A 62 -40.34 -1.05 0.27
CA GLU A 62 -41.02 -2.25 0.73
C GLU A 62 -40.71 -2.56 2.20
N ALA A 63 -39.46 -2.37 2.63
CA ALA A 63 -39.08 -2.53 4.04
C ALA A 63 -39.75 -1.47 4.95
N PHE A 64 -39.86 -0.22 4.51
CA PHE A 64 -40.58 0.83 5.25
C PHE A 64 -42.08 0.52 5.37
N GLU A 65 -42.72 0.06 4.30
CA GLU A 65 -44.13 -0.35 4.30
C GLU A 65 -44.35 -1.50 5.30
N LEU A 66 -43.48 -2.52 5.29
CA LEU A 66 -43.56 -3.63 6.25
C LEU A 66 -43.34 -3.18 7.70
N ARG A 67 -42.48 -2.19 7.96
CA ARG A 67 -42.31 -1.61 9.31
C ARG A 67 -43.56 -0.89 9.78
N LEU A 68 -44.22 -0.16 8.89
CA LEU A 68 -45.47 0.55 9.19
C LEU A 68 -46.61 -0.44 9.44
N GLU A 69 -46.77 -1.47 8.60
CA GLU A 69 -47.79 -2.50 8.76
C GLU A 69 -47.68 -3.25 10.09
N LYS A 70 -46.44 -3.53 10.53
CA LYS A 70 -46.17 -4.34 11.73
C LYS A 70 -45.91 -3.52 12.99
N ASN A 71 -45.94 -2.19 12.93
CA ASN A 71 -45.58 -1.28 14.03
C ASN A 71 -44.19 -1.57 14.63
N LEU A 72 -43.18 -1.78 13.76
CA LEU A 72 -41.80 -2.10 14.15
C LEU A 72 -40.84 -0.93 13.81
N PRO A 73 -40.74 0.11 14.67
CA PRO A 73 -39.90 1.27 14.41
C PRO A 73 -38.41 0.93 14.42
N LYS A 74 -37.62 1.65 13.62
CA LYS A 74 -36.15 1.52 13.62
C LYS A 74 -35.56 1.95 14.96
N GLN A 75 -34.71 1.11 15.55
CA GLN A 75 -33.90 1.48 16.72
C GLN A 75 -32.53 1.97 16.24
N ILE A 76 -32.43 3.27 15.97
CA ILE A 76 -31.17 3.90 15.55
C ILE A 76 -30.39 4.28 16.82
N ILE A 77 -29.36 3.48 17.15
CA ILE A 77 -28.48 3.70 18.31
C ILE A 77 -27.10 4.22 17.84
N THR A 78 -26.94 4.59 16.57
CA THR A 78 -25.63 4.98 16.03
C THR A 78 -25.21 6.37 16.51
N GLU A 79 -23.98 6.47 17.03
CA GLU A 79 -23.35 7.74 17.34
C GLU A 79 -23.17 8.55 16.04
N PRO A 80 -23.47 9.86 16.04
CA PRO A 80 -23.32 10.66 14.85
C PRO A 80 -21.84 10.86 14.53
N LEU A 81 -21.43 10.33 13.38
CA LEU A 81 -20.04 10.39 12.92
C LEU A 81 -19.82 11.65 12.07
N GLU A 82 -18.72 12.38 12.35
CA GLU A 82 -18.34 13.58 11.61
C GLU A 82 -18.11 13.28 10.12
N ILE A 83 -17.57 12.10 9.80
CA ILE A 83 -17.33 11.67 8.41
C ILE A 83 -18.62 11.43 7.62
N LEU A 84 -19.72 11.16 8.32
CA LEU A 84 -21.06 11.04 7.76
C LEU A 84 -21.79 12.39 7.73
N HIS A 85 -21.08 13.51 8.00
CA HIS A 85 -21.66 14.84 8.18
C HIS A 85 -22.81 14.87 9.20
N TYR A 86 -22.72 14.04 10.26
CA TYR A 86 -23.78 13.89 11.26
C TYR A 86 -25.14 13.45 10.65
N ARG A 87 -25.15 12.81 9.48
CA ARG A 87 -26.39 12.26 8.91
C ARG A 87 -26.88 11.07 9.72
N HIS A 88 -28.20 10.98 9.83
CA HIS A 88 -28.91 9.85 10.43
C HIS A 88 -29.69 9.08 9.36
N GLU A 89 -29.85 7.78 9.59
CA GLU A 89 -30.65 6.91 8.73
C GLU A 89 -32.10 7.40 8.68
N CYS A 90 -32.71 7.33 7.50
CA CYS A 90 -34.10 7.72 7.30
C CYS A 90 -35.02 6.88 8.19
N LYS A 91 -35.90 7.55 8.92
CA LYS A 91 -36.92 6.96 9.78
C LYS A 91 -38.26 6.83 9.09
N THR A 92 -38.51 7.68 8.09
CA THR A 92 -39.79 7.71 7.36
C THR A 92 -39.58 7.65 5.85
N GLN A 93 -40.62 7.21 5.14
CA GLN A 93 -40.65 7.20 3.68
C GLN A 93 -40.59 8.63 3.11
N GLU A 94 -41.08 9.63 3.85
CA GLU A 94 -41.02 11.04 3.47
C GLU A 94 -39.57 11.56 3.46
N GLU A 95 -38.77 11.20 4.46
CA GLU A 95 -37.34 11.52 4.51
C GLU A 95 -36.58 10.86 3.34
N LEU A 96 -36.90 9.60 3.01
CA LEU A 96 -36.32 8.91 1.86
C LEU A 96 -36.68 9.59 0.54
N ASN A 97 -37.94 10.02 0.38
CA ASN A 97 -38.40 10.76 -0.80
C ASN A 97 -37.73 12.15 -0.91
N GLN A 98 -37.53 12.84 0.21
CA GLN A 98 -36.79 14.11 0.23
C GLN A 98 -35.32 13.94 -0.16
N LEU A 99 -34.67 12.85 0.30
CA LEU A 99 -33.31 12.52 -0.14
C LEU A 99 -33.25 12.29 -1.64
N LEU A 100 -34.26 11.63 -2.22
CA LEU A 100 -34.32 11.37 -3.66
C LEU A 100 -34.48 12.63 -4.51
N CYS A 101 -35.30 13.59 -4.05
CA CYS A 101 -35.46 14.88 -4.73
C CYS A 101 -34.15 15.69 -4.80
N SER A 102 -33.18 15.44 -3.93
CA SER A 102 -31.89 16.14 -3.90
C SER A 102 -30.84 15.62 -4.91
N ASN A 103 -31.13 14.55 -5.65
CA ASN A 103 -30.29 13.95 -6.71
C ASN A 103 -28.80 13.76 -6.35
N THR A 104 -28.51 13.27 -5.15
CA THR A 104 -27.14 12.85 -4.81
C THR A 104 -27.12 11.33 -4.70
N LYS A 105 -26.59 10.65 -5.72
CA LYS A 105 -26.29 9.20 -5.66
C LYS A 105 -25.52 8.86 -4.38
N ASP A 106 -24.70 9.79 -3.90
CA ASP A 106 -23.94 9.69 -2.66
C ASP A 106 -24.81 9.69 -1.40
N ALA A 107 -25.98 10.34 -1.39
CA ALA A 107 -26.91 10.25 -0.26
C ALA A 107 -27.49 8.85 -0.10
N LEU A 108 -27.84 8.16 -1.19
CA LEU A 108 -28.31 6.77 -1.13
C LEU A 108 -27.21 5.81 -0.68
N ARG A 109 -25.95 6.10 -1.06
CA ARG A 109 -24.80 5.31 -0.60
C ARG A 109 -24.50 5.53 0.88
N ILE A 110 -24.61 6.77 1.36
CA ILE A 110 -24.50 7.11 2.78
C ILE A 110 -25.62 6.42 3.57
N GLU A 111 -26.86 6.45 3.08
CA GLU A 111 -27.98 5.73 3.68
C GLU A 111 -27.68 4.22 3.75
N ALA A 112 -27.16 3.64 2.68
CA ALA A 112 -26.75 2.24 2.67
C ALA A 112 -25.65 1.94 3.72
N ILE A 113 -24.67 2.82 3.92
CA ILE A 113 -23.64 2.66 4.96
C ILE A 113 -24.26 2.71 6.35
N LEU A 114 -25.20 3.63 6.60
CA LEU A 114 -25.89 3.75 7.88
C LEU A 114 -26.73 2.52 8.21
N VAL A 115 -27.43 1.97 7.21
CA VAL A 115 -28.18 0.71 7.35
C VAL A 115 -27.25 -0.45 7.72
N HIS A 116 -26.09 -0.58 7.05
CA HIS A 116 -25.11 -1.62 7.41
C HIS A 116 -24.57 -1.42 8.83
N GLN A 117 -24.28 -0.18 9.21
CA GLN A 117 -23.78 0.14 10.54
C GLN A 117 -24.77 -0.29 11.62
N ARG A 118 -26.06 -0.05 11.42
CA ARG A 118 -27.12 -0.43 12.36
C ARG A 118 -27.28 -1.95 12.45
N ILE A 119 -27.32 -2.64 11.31
CA ILE A 119 -27.67 -4.07 11.25
C ILE A 119 -26.49 -4.97 11.58
N LEU A 120 -25.32 -4.71 10.98
CA LEU A 120 -24.14 -5.55 11.15
C LEU A 120 -23.28 -5.12 12.34
N GLY A 121 -23.32 -3.85 12.72
CA GLY A 121 -22.41 -3.30 13.72
C GLY A 121 -21.04 -2.93 13.13
N ASN A 122 -20.23 -2.27 13.96
CA ASN A 122 -18.91 -1.74 13.56
C ASN A 122 -17.80 -2.82 13.53
N ASP A 123 -18.04 -4.01 14.04
CA ASP A 123 -17.06 -5.09 14.22
C ASP A 123 -17.01 -6.07 13.03
N GLN A 124 -17.98 -6.01 12.11
CA GLN A 124 -18.05 -6.93 10.98
C GLN A 124 -17.18 -6.49 9.79
N SER A 125 -16.47 -7.44 9.17
CA SER A 125 -15.61 -7.15 8.00
C SER A 125 -16.41 -6.56 6.84
N ASP A 126 -17.62 -7.07 6.59
CA ASP A 126 -18.46 -6.63 5.49
C ASP A 126 -18.79 -5.13 5.56
N TYR A 127 -19.02 -4.59 6.76
CA TYR A 127 -19.24 -3.15 6.96
C TYR A 127 -18.03 -2.33 6.53
N HIS A 128 -16.83 -2.78 6.89
CA HIS A 128 -15.59 -2.10 6.52
C HIS A 128 -15.38 -2.09 5.00
N ASP A 129 -15.72 -3.18 4.32
CA ASP A 129 -15.54 -3.30 2.88
C ASP A 129 -16.55 -2.43 2.12
N VAL A 130 -17.78 -2.29 2.62
CA VAL A 130 -18.79 -1.33 2.11
C VAL A 130 -18.25 0.10 2.17
N ILE A 131 -17.67 0.50 3.31
CA ILE A 131 -17.09 1.84 3.49
C ILE A 131 -15.92 2.04 2.52
N TYR A 132 -15.04 1.04 2.39
CA TYR A 132 -13.89 1.11 1.51
C TYR A 132 -14.27 1.25 0.02
N HIS A 133 -15.29 0.51 -0.41
CA HIS A 133 -15.83 0.60 -1.77
C HIS A 133 -16.53 1.95 -2.03
N TYR A 134 -17.18 2.54 -1.04
CA TYR A 134 -17.68 3.90 -1.15
C TYR A 134 -16.55 4.91 -1.42
N GLY A 135 -15.45 4.83 -0.66
CA GLY A 135 -14.24 5.62 -0.94
C GLY A 135 -13.68 5.41 -2.35
N THR A 136 -13.69 4.16 -2.83
CA THR A 136 -13.28 3.82 -4.21
C THR A 136 -14.14 4.55 -5.26
N ASN A 137 -15.45 4.65 -5.05
CA ASN A 137 -16.34 5.38 -5.95
C ASN A 137 -16.03 6.89 -5.95
N LEU A 138 -15.70 7.47 -4.80
CA LEU A 138 -15.25 8.87 -4.69
C LEU A 138 -13.93 9.09 -5.47
N ALA A 139 -12.98 8.15 -5.39
CA ALA A 139 -11.73 8.22 -6.15
C ALA A 139 -11.95 8.18 -7.67
N HIS A 140 -12.93 7.40 -8.14
CA HIS A 140 -13.34 7.39 -9.56
C HIS A 140 -13.93 8.74 -10.00
N ASN A 141 -14.64 9.43 -9.11
CA ASN A 141 -15.19 10.76 -9.33
C ASN A 141 -14.18 11.90 -9.10
N HIS A 142 -12.88 11.58 -8.94
CA HIS A 142 -11.81 12.55 -8.66
C HIS A 142 -11.94 13.31 -7.32
N GLN A 143 -12.78 12.84 -6.40
CA GLN A 143 -12.94 13.38 -5.04
C GLN A 143 -11.93 12.74 -4.08
N TYR A 144 -10.64 13.01 -4.31
CA TYR A 144 -9.55 12.32 -3.62
C TYR A 144 -9.48 12.58 -2.11
N HIS A 145 -9.65 13.84 -1.69
CA HIS A 145 -9.59 14.19 -0.27
C HIS A 145 -10.66 13.46 0.55
N GLU A 146 -11.90 13.44 0.07
CA GLU A 146 -12.97 12.70 0.73
C GLU A 146 -12.72 11.19 0.70
N CYS A 147 -12.25 10.64 -0.43
CA CYS A 147 -11.84 9.24 -0.51
C CYS A 147 -10.84 8.85 0.59
N PHE A 148 -9.79 9.65 0.80
CA PHE A 148 -8.78 9.36 1.82
C PHE A 148 -9.33 9.40 3.23
N ARG A 149 -10.22 10.36 3.55
CA ARG A 149 -10.91 10.38 4.84
C ARG A 149 -11.65 9.08 5.10
N TRP A 150 -12.40 8.60 4.11
CA TRP A 150 -13.15 7.34 4.21
C TRP A 150 -12.25 6.12 4.35
N TRP A 151 -11.19 6.02 3.57
CA TRP A 151 -10.24 4.91 3.65
C TRP A 151 -9.46 4.90 4.95
N PHE A 152 -8.98 6.05 5.44
CA PHE A 152 -8.32 6.13 6.73
C PHE A 152 -9.27 5.75 7.87
N TYR A 153 -10.52 6.20 7.83
CA TYR A 153 -11.53 5.76 8.78
C TYR A 153 -11.74 4.25 8.75
N THR A 154 -11.80 3.63 7.56
CA THR A 154 -11.87 2.17 7.45
C THR A 154 -10.66 1.49 8.10
N PHE A 155 -9.45 1.98 7.86
CA PHE A 155 -8.24 1.40 8.44
C PHE A 155 -8.19 1.57 9.96
N ASP A 156 -8.62 2.71 10.49
CA ASP A 156 -8.68 2.97 11.93
C ASP A 156 -9.68 2.03 12.62
N LEU A 157 -10.84 1.78 12.01
CA LEU A 157 -11.79 0.79 12.50
C LEU A 157 -11.21 -0.63 12.44
N LYS A 158 -10.61 -1.03 11.30
CA LYS A 158 -9.98 -2.35 11.19
C LYS A 158 -8.88 -2.54 12.24
N GLN A 159 -8.09 -1.51 12.53
CA GLN A 159 -7.11 -1.55 13.63
C GLN A 159 -7.77 -1.68 15.00
N LYS A 160 -8.81 -0.88 15.29
CA LYS A 160 -9.52 -0.89 16.56
C LYS A 160 -10.13 -2.26 16.88
N TYR A 161 -10.67 -2.94 15.87
CA TYR A 161 -11.31 -4.26 16.02
C TYR A 161 -10.38 -5.43 15.69
N ASN A 162 -9.07 -5.19 15.49
CA ASN A 162 -8.09 -6.21 15.11
C ASN A 162 -8.47 -7.03 13.86
N ILE A 163 -9.13 -6.39 12.89
CA ILE A 163 -9.48 -6.97 11.59
C ILE A 163 -8.31 -6.79 10.62
N ILE A 164 -8.09 -7.79 9.78
CA ILE A 164 -7.00 -7.80 8.79
C ILE A 164 -7.28 -6.73 7.71
N ILE A 165 -6.29 -5.90 7.43
CA ILE A 165 -6.29 -4.93 6.33
C ILE A 165 -5.82 -5.66 5.07
N GLU A 166 -6.69 -5.83 4.10
CA GLU A 166 -6.35 -6.55 2.87
C GLU A 166 -5.22 -5.85 2.09
N THR A 167 -4.28 -6.64 1.60
CA THR A 167 -3.15 -6.18 0.77
C THR A 167 -3.64 -5.45 -0.49
N ASP A 168 -4.76 -5.90 -1.07
CA ASP A 168 -5.38 -5.27 -2.24
C ASP A 168 -5.88 -3.86 -1.93
N HIS A 169 -6.36 -3.61 -0.71
CA HIS A 169 -6.79 -2.28 -0.28
C HIS A 169 -5.59 -1.32 -0.20
N LEU A 170 -4.48 -1.77 0.38
CA LEU A 170 -3.24 -0.99 0.46
C LEU A 170 -2.68 -0.71 -0.93
N SER A 171 -2.65 -1.72 -1.80
CA SER A 171 -2.18 -1.59 -3.19
C SER A 171 -3.01 -0.58 -3.97
N HIS A 172 -4.33 -0.66 -3.89
CA HIS A 172 -5.23 0.29 -4.55
C HIS A 172 -5.08 1.72 -4.01
N PHE A 173 -4.85 1.89 -2.70
CA PHE A 173 -4.56 3.19 -2.11
C PHE A 173 -3.32 3.84 -2.75
N ILE A 174 -2.22 3.10 -2.83
CA ILE A 174 -0.98 3.55 -3.49
C ILE A 174 -1.19 3.83 -4.97
N SER A 175 -2.04 3.04 -5.63
CA SER A 175 -2.42 3.22 -7.03
C SER A 175 -3.13 4.56 -7.26
N VAL A 176 -3.99 4.99 -6.33
CA VAL A 176 -4.65 6.31 -6.39
C VAL A 176 -3.65 7.44 -6.18
N PHE A 177 -2.73 7.33 -5.22
CA PHE A 177 -1.64 8.30 -5.07
C PHE A 177 -0.79 8.43 -6.33
N ALA A 178 -0.40 7.31 -6.94
CA ALA A 178 0.32 7.32 -8.21
C ALA A 178 -0.50 8.03 -9.31
N LYS A 179 -1.80 7.72 -9.42
CA LYS A 179 -2.69 8.37 -10.40
C LYS A 179 -2.80 9.89 -10.18
N MET A 180 -2.97 10.33 -8.93
CA MET A 180 -3.03 11.76 -8.61
C MET A 180 -1.77 12.50 -9.04
N LYS A 181 -0.59 11.94 -8.74
CA LYS A 181 0.68 12.60 -9.05
C LYS A 181 1.05 12.55 -10.53
N PHE A 182 0.88 11.40 -11.19
CA PHE A 182 1.38 11.19 -12.56
C PHE A 182 0.38 11.55 -13.67
N HIS A 183 -0.92 11.41 -13.41
CA HIS A 183 -1.94 11.70 -14.44
C HIS A 183 -2.64 13.03 -14.23
N ASN A 184 -2.96 13.38 -12.98
CA ASN A 184 -3.79 14.56 -12.71
C ASN A 184 -2.98 15.77 -12.21
N HIS A 185 -1.69 15.59 -11.92
CA HIS A 185 -0.81 16.60 -11.34
C HIS A 185 -1.36 17.27 -10.05
N ILE A 186 -2.11 16.51 -9.26
CA ILE A 186 -2.71 16.97 -7.99
C ILE A 186 -1.67 16.83 -6.88
N THR A 187 -1.59 17.83 -5.99
CA THR A 187 -0.76 17.78 -4.79
C THR A 187 -1.35 16.80 -3.77
N ILE A 188 -0.50 15.90 -3.28
CA ILE A 188 -0.90 14.95 -2.23
C ILE A 188 -0.56 15.59 -0.89
N PRO A 189 -1.52 15.72 0.05
CA PRO A 189 -1.24 16.23 1.39
C PRO A 189 -0.20 15.38 2.13
N ILE A 190 0.73 16.04 2.83
CA ILE A 190 1.74 15.32 3.63
C ILE A 190 1.09 14.49 4.73
N ASP A 191 0.06 15.03 5.39
CA ASP A 191 -0.59 14.34 6.50
C ASP A 191 -1.14 12.97 6.06
N ASP A 192 -1.70 12.90 4.86
CA ASP A 192 -2.17 11.63 4.26
C ASP A 192 -1.00 10.67 4.00
N LEU A 193 0.14 11.16 3.49
CA LEU A 193 1.35 10.35 3.30
C LEU A 193 1.89 9.81 4.62
N LEU A 194 1.95 10.65 5.66
CA LEU A 194 2.41 10.29 6.99
C LEU A 194 1.47 9.29 7.67
N GLN A 195 0.16 9.46 7.51
CA GLN A 195 -0.83 8.51 8.01
C GLN A 195 -0.69 7.15 7.32
N MET A 196 -0.49 7.16 5.99
CA MET A 196 -0.24 5.92 5.25
C MET A 196 1.05 5.22 5.70
N PHE A 197 2.13 5.97 5.99
CA PHE A 197 3.35 5.37 6.55
C PHE A 197 3.11 4.72 7.92
N LYS A 198 2.28 5.32 8.79
CA LYS A 198 1.92 4.73 10.08
C LYS A 198 1.16 3.42 9.89
N ILE A 199 0.19 3.38 8.97
CA ILE A 199 -0.57 2.16 8.65
C ILE A 199 0.34 1.08 8.08
N MET A 200 1.21 1.42 7.11
CA MET A 200 2.16 0.45 6.55
C MET A 200 3.10 -0.11 7.62
N ASN A 201 3.55 0.73 8.57
CA ASN A 201 4.39 0.27 9.67
C ASN A 201 3.62 -0.63 10.65
N TYR A 202 2.33 -0.37 10.90
CA TYR A 202 1.49 -1.28 11.68
C TYR A 202 1.33 -2.64 10.99
N VAL A 203 1.03 -2.65 9.69
CA VAL A 203 0.88 -3.87 8.88
C VAL A 203 2.16 -4.69 8.87
N LEU A 204 3.32 -4.07 8.62
CA LEU A 204 4.61 -4.78 8.56
C LEU A 204 5.11 -5.29 9.91
N ARG A 205 4.64 -4.73 11.03
CA ARG A 205 5.03 -5.18 12.38
C ARG A 205 4.16 -6.32 12.90
N SER A 206 3.03 -6.56 12.26
CA SER A 206 2.04 -7.51 12.71
C SER A 206 2.28 -8.89 12.09
N ASP A 207 2.27 -9.93 12.93
CA ASP A 207 2.49 -11.31 12.50
C ASP A 207 1.37 -11.84 11.58
N TYR A 208 0.20 -11.19 11.59
CA TYR A 208 -0.93 -11.57 10.73
C TYR A 208 -0.61 -11.46 9.23
N TYR A 209 0.36 -10.65 8.84
CA TYR A 209 0.69 -10.37 7.44
C TYR A 209 1.91 -11.13 6.94
N ARG A 210 2.31 -12.21 7.61
CA ARG A 210 3.52 -12.96 7.26
C ARG A 210 3.49 -13.52 5.84
N GLU A 211 2.34 -13.99 5.38
CA GLU A 211 2.16 -14.53 4.01
C GLU A 211 2.21 -13.44 2.95
N SER A 212 1.70 -12.24 3.25
CA SER A 212 1.68 -11.09 2.34
C SER A 212 2.80 -10.07 2.61
N PHE A 213 3.77 -10.44 3.45
CA PHE A 213 4.81 -9.51 3.94
C PHE A 213 5.63 -8.92 2.79
N ASP A 214 6.06 -9.76 1.85
CA ASP A 214 6.90 -9.34 0.73
C ASP A 214 6.15 -8.36 -0.19
N ILE A 215 4.87 -8.61 -0.44
CA ILE A 215 3.99 -7.72 -1.22
C ILE A 215 3.81 -6.40 -0.47
N ASN A 216 3.53 -6.44 0.83
CA ASN A 216 3.37 -5.24 1.66
C ASN A 216 4.66 -4.41 1.72
N LEU A 217 5.83 -5.06 1.72
CA LEU A 217 7.12 -4.37 1.67
C LEU A 217 7.34 -3.69 0.32
N VAL A 218 6.89 -4.30 -0.78
CA VAL A 218 6.90 -3.69 -2.11
C VAL A 218 5.93 -2.50 -2.20
N ILE A 219 4.73 -2.61 -1.62
CA ILE A 219 3.76 -1.49 -1.51
C ILE A 219 4.38 -0.31 -0.74
N LEU A 220 5.07 -0.58 0.37
CA LEU A 220 5.80 0.45 1.11
C LEU A 220 6.88 1.09 0.22
N LEU A 221 7.62 0.31 -0.57
CA LEU A 221 8.60 0.85 -1.50
C LEU A 221 7.96 1.75 -2.57
N HIS A 222 6.78 1.39 -3.09
CA HIS A 222 6.03 2.22 -4.04
C HIS A 222 5.62 3.55 -3.38
N LEU A 223 5.16 3.53 -2.13
CA LEU A 223 4.87 4.75 -1.36
C LEU A 223 6.11 5.64 -1.22
N ILE A 224 7.25 5.08 -0.81
CA ILE A 224 8.53 5.81 -0.70
C ILE A 224 8.93 6.39 -2.06
N THR A 225 8.67 5.67 -3.16
CA THR A 225 8.99 6.14 -4.51
C THR A 225 8.11 7.30 -4.95
N ILE A 226 6.82 7.30 -4.60
CA ILE A 226 5.93 8.46 -4.81
C ILE A 226 6.47 9.67 -4.05
N VAL A 227 6.82 9.49 -2.77
CA VAL A 227 7.39 10.55 -1.92
C VAL A 227 8.70 11.09 -2.51
N ALA A 228 9.61 10.22 -2.94
CA ALA A 228 10.87 10.62 -3.56
C ALA A 228 10.66 11.48 -4.81
N ARG A 229 9.66 11.14 -5.63
CA ARG A 229 9.30 11.93 -6.82
C ARG A 229 8.65 13.27 -6.46
N ILE A 230 7.84 13.33 -5.39
CA ILE A 230 7.27 14.58 -4.87
C ILE A 230 8.39 15.52 -4.42
N ILE A 231 9.26 15.05 -3.52
CA ILE A 231 10.40 15.82 -2.99
C ILE A 231 11.28 16.33 -4.14
N HIS A 232 11.58 15.47 -5.11
CA HIS A 232 12.37 15.87 -6.27
C HIS A 232 11.66 16.93 -7.15
N SER A 233 10.34 16.80 -7.36
CA SER A 233 9.58 17.78 -8.15
C SER A 233 9.55 19.16 -7.48
N GLU A 234 9.45 19.21 -6.16
CA GLU A 234 9.47 20.46 -5.40
C GLU A 234 10.88 21.08 -5.37
N TYR A 235 11.92 20.24 -5.24
CA TYR A 235 13.31 20.69 -5.33
C TYR A 235 13.64 21.39 -6.66
N LEU A 236 13.02 20.96 -7.77
CA LEU A 236 13.19 21.62 -9.07
C LEU A 236 12.39 22.93 -9.20
N ASN A 237 11.31 23.09 -8.44
CA ASN A 237 10.33 24.17 -8.64
C ASN A 237 10.58 25.41 -7.77
N GLU A 238 11.25 25.32 -6.61
CA GLU A 238 11.40 26.47 -5.70
C GLU A 238 12.83 26.82 -5.25
N LYS A 239 13.05 28.13 -5.16
CA LYS A 239 14.23 28.80 -4.58
C LYS A 239 14.29 28.57 -3.06
N GLN A 240 14.97 27.50 -2.69
CA GLN A 240 15.83 27.30 -1.50
C GLN A 240 15.40 27.56 -0.04
N GLU A 241 14.27 28.18 0.34
CA GLU A 241 14.10 28.53 1.78
C GLU A 241 12.82 28.07 2.51
N LEU A 242 11.75 27.61 1.84
CA LEU A 242 10.52 27.16 2.53
C LEU A 242 10.36 25.62 2.72
N SER A 243 11.27 24.79 2.20
CA SER A 243 11.05 23.33 2.05
C SER A 243 11.68 22.41 3.11
N ILE A 244 12.50 22.95 4.03
CA ILE A 244 13.28 22.11 4.97
C ILE A 244 12.40 21.49 6.06
N ASP A 245 11.42 22.23 6.59
CA ASP A 245 10.48 21.71 7.60
C ASP A 245 9.44 20.78 6.96
N TYR A 246 8.95 21.12 5.76
CA TYR A 246 7.98 20.36 4.97
C TYR A 246 8.44 18.91 4.70
N CYS A 247 9.68 18.72 4.28
CA CYS A 247 10.22 17.39 4.03
C CYS A 247 10.67 16.67 5.32
N ARG A 248 10.97 17.39 6.40
CA ARG A 248 11.62 16.84 7.60
C ARG A 248 10.85 15.66 8.19
N ASP A 249 9.52 15.75 8.29
CA ASP A 249 8.71 14.72 8.93
C ASP A 249 8.55 13.46 8.06
N LEU A 250 8.60 13.63 6.72
CA LEU A 250 8.71 12.50 5.78
C LEU A 250 10.06 11.80 5.93
N TYR A 251 11.17 12.54 5.95
CA TYR A 251 12.51 11.97 6.17
C TYR A 251 12.59 11.24 7.51
N LYS A 252 12.03 11.81 8.60
CA LYS A 252 11.98 11.15 9.91
C LYS A 252 11.18 9.85 9.87
N SER A 253 10.02 9.84 9.21
CA SER A 253 9.16 8.66 9.08
C SER A 253 9.87 7.55 8.31
N ILE A 254 10.48 7.88 7.17
CA ILE A 254 11.24 6.92 6.36
C ILE A 254 12.46 6.41 7.12
N ALA A 255 13.21 7.28 7.79
CA ALA A 255 14.34 6.87 8.62
C ALA A 255 13.91 5.94 9.78
N SER A 256 12.75 6.20 10.39
CA SER A 256 12.18 5.30 11.40
C SER A 256 11.90 3.91 10.82
N ILE A 257 11.30 3.85 9.63
CA ILE A 257 11.03 2.59 8.91
C ILE A 257 12.34 1.85 8.57
N ILE A 258 13.36 2.56 8.07
CA ILE A 258 14.66 1.95 7.74
C ILE A 258 15.34 1.33 8.97
N ARG A 259 15.20 1.96 10.15
CA ARG A 259 15.75 1.40 11.42
C ARG A 259 15.14 0.05 11.80
N HIS A 260 13.93 -0.27 11.34
CA HIS A 260 13.33 -1.59 11.57
C HIS A 260 13.98 -2.69 10.72
N GLN A 261 14.81 -2.32 9.73
CA GLN A 261 15.55 -3.25 8.89
C GLN A 261 14.67 -4.36 8.28
N TYR A 262 13.49 -4.00 7.76
CA TYR A 262 12.63 -4.96 7.07
C TYR A 262 13.38 -5.67 5.92
N ARG A 263 13.17 -6.98 5.80
CA ARG A 263 13.77 -7.86 4.80
C ARG A 263 12.68 -8.76 4.24
N THR A 264 12.66 -8.97 2.93
CA THR A 264 11.77 -9.95 2.32
C THR A 264 12.04 -11.34 2.87
N MET A 265 10.99 -12.14 3.00
CA MET A 265 11.05 -13.50 3.50
C MET A 265 11.67 -14.44 2.46
N GLU A 266 11.36 -14.25 1.18
CA GLU A 266 11.85 -15.13 0.11
C GLU A 266 13.33 -14.91 -0.22
N THR A 267 13.78 -13.66 -0.26
CA THR A 267 15.11 -13.30 -0.76
C THR A 267 16.01 -12.61 0.27
N GLY A 268 15.49 -12.21 1.44
CA GLY A 268 16.21 -11.37 2.40
C GLY A 268 16.60 -10.01 1.84
N SER A 269 15.90 -9.54 0.81
CA SER A 269 16.16 -8.26 0.17
C SER A 269 15.66 -7.13 1.06
N SER A 270 16.51 -6.13 1.31
CA SER A 270 16.07 -4.86 1.91
C SER A 270 15.42 -3.94 0.89
N LEU A 271 14.82 -2.84 1.36
CA LEU A 271 14.22 -1.81 0.51
C LEU A 271 15.19 -1.30 -0.58
N LEU A 272 16.49 -1.23 -0.30
CA LEU A 272 17.49 -0.81 -1.27
C LEU A 272 17.75 -1.88 -2.35
N HIS A 273 17.73 -3.17 -1.99
CA HIS A 273 17.77 -4.27 -2.96
C HIS A 273 16.54 -4.27 -3.87
N LEU A 274 15.35 -4.10 -3.31
CA LEU A 274 14.10 -4.04 -4.06
C LEU A 274 14.04 -2.82 -4.99
N CYS A 275 14.49 -1.65 -4.51
CA CYS A 275 14.58 -0.42 -5.31
C CYS A 275 15.56 -0.54 -6.49
N THR A 276 16.61 -1.36 -6.32
CA THR A 276 17.68 -1.52 -7.31
C THR A 276 17.48 -2.73 -8.20
N SER A 277 16.49 -3.59 -7.94
CA SER A 277 16.15 -4.73 -8.80
C SER A 277 15.16 -4.33 -9.89
N SER A 278 15.25 -4.92 -11.08
CA SER A 278 14.20 -4.83 -12.12
C SER A 278 13.13 -5.92 -12.01
N SER A 279 13.33 -6.89 -11.10
CA SER A 279 12.38 -7.97 -10.82
C SER A 279 11.23 -7.54 -9.91
N THR A 280 11.33 -6.36 -9.32
CA THR A 280 10.33 -5.78 -8.43
C THR A 280 9.10 -5.42 -9.26
N GLU A 281 7.94 -5.96 -8.88
CA GLU A 281 6.70 -5.75 -9.62
C GLU A 281 6.39 -4.24 -9.73
N SER A 282 6.21 -3.78 -10.96
CA SER A 282 5.76 -2.42 -11.22
C SER A 282 4.26 -2.32 -10.97
N THR A 283 3.84 -1.26 -10.30
CA THR A 283 2.41 -0.93 -10.27
C THR A 283 1.94 -0.57 -11.69
N PRO A 284 0.66 -0.80 -12.02
CA PRO A 284 0.08 -0.41 -13.32
C PRO A 284 0.16 1.10 -13.64
N PHE A 285 0.61 1.94 -12.71
CA PHE A 285 0.64 3.41 -12.81
C PHE A 285 2.06 4.02 -12.90
N SER A 286 3.01 3.36 -13.60
CA SER A 286 4.33 3.93 -13.98
C SER A 286 5.35 4.12 -12.85
N ILE A 287 5.34 3.24 -11.84
CA ILE A 287 6.47 3.09 -10.92
C ILE A 287 7.41 2.02 -11.48
N ASP A 288 8.40 2.46 -12.23
CA ASP A 288 9.43 1.59 -12.80
C ASP A 288 10.65 1.55 -11.89
N TYR A 289 11.15 0.35 -11.65
CA TYR A 289 12.43 0.10 -10.99
C TYR A 289 13.48 -0.33 -12.01
N PRO A 290 14.75 0.05 -11.81
CA PRO A 290 15.30 0.77 -10.66
C PRO A 290 15.09 2.30 -10.70
N CYS A 291 14.84 2.90 -9.53
CA CYS A 291 14.57 4.33 -9.38
C CYS A 291 15.70 5.06 -8.63
N TRP A 292 16.35 6.02 -9.29
CA TRP A 292 17.46 6.77 -8.70
C TRP A 292 17.03 7.74 -7.59
N MET A 293 15.83 8.32 -7.71
CA MET A 293 15.28 9.24 -6.70
C MET A 293 15.01 8.49 -5.40
N THR A 294 14.36 7.32 -5.48
CA THR A 294 14.11 6.46 -4.32
C THR A 294 15.43 5.96 -3.72
N THR A 295 16.39 5.55 -4.55
CA THR A 295 17.72 5.13 -4.07
C THR A 295 18.37 6.25 -3.26
N ARG A 296 18.38 7.49 -3.79
CA ARG A 296 18.94 8.65 -3.10
C ARG A 296 18.23 8.93 -1.78
N LEU A 297 16.89 8.94 -1.79
CA LEU A 297 16.09 9.18 -0.58
C LEU A 297 16.36 8.15 0.52
N LEU A 298 16.43 6.86 0.15
CA LEU A 298 16.74 5.79 1.10
C LEU A 298 18.14 5.97 1.73
N ILE A 299 19.13 6.34 0.92
CA ILE A 299 20.51 6.60 1.40
C ILE A 299 20.56 7.83 2.30
N ASP A 300 19.88 8.92 1.92
CA ASP A 300 19.77 10.13 2.75
C ASP A 300 19.10 9.81 4.10
N CYS A 301 18.21 8.81 4.14
CA CYS A 301 17.59 8.28 5.35
C CYS A 301 18.43 7.17 6.05
N SER A 302 19.72 7.06 5.73
CA SER A 302 20.68 6.12 6.34
C SER A 302 20.43 4.62 6.04
N ALA A 303 19.87 4.29 4.88
CA ALA A 303 19.88 2.89 4.41
C ALA A 303 21.31 2.37 4.21
N ASP A 304 21.58 1.15 4.66
CA ASP A 304 22.89 0.52 4.46
C ASP A 304 23.07 0.14 2.98
N VAL A 305 24.02 0.82 2.33
CA VAL A 305 24.39 0.65 0.93
C VAL A 305 25.04 -0.71 0.66
N ASN A 306 25.59 -1.34 1.70
CA ASN A 306 26.37 -2.58 1.63
C ASN A 306 25.67 -3.77 2.30
N ASP A 307 24.38 -3.61 2.56
CA ASP A 307 23.52 -4.66 3.09
C ASP A 307 23.54 -5.90 2.18
N LEU A 308 23.27 -7.07 2.73
CA LEU A 308 23.38 -8.35 2.02
C LEU A 308 22.04 -9.08 2.03
N ASP A 309 21.59 -9.51 0.85
CA ASP A 309 20.46 -10.43 0.72
C ASP A 309 20.82 -11.87 1.13
N LEU A 310 19.87 -12.83 1.08
CA LEU A 310 20.14 -14.24 1.40
C LEU A 310 21.20 -14.88 0.49
N ASN A 311 21.38 -14.35 -0.72
CA ASN A 311 22.39 -14.79 -1.68
C ASN A 311 23.72 -14.02 -1.53
N ARG A 312 23.85 -13.23 -0.46
CA ARG A 312 24.97 -12.30 -0.20
C ARG A 312 25.19 -11.29 -1.33
N ASN A 313 24.17 -11.02 -2.14
CA ASN A 313 24.22 -9.91 -3.08
C ASN A 313 24.10 -8.62 -2.29
N THR A 314 24.90 -7.62 -2.66
CA THR A 314 24.66 -6.22 -2.28
C THR A 314 23.62 -5.60 -3.23
N PRO A 315 23.04 -4.42 -2.91
CA PRO A 315 22.18 -3.70 -3.85
C PRO A 315 22.86 -3.47 -5.21
N LEU A 316 24.19 -3.28 -5.20
CA LEU A 316 24.95 -3.13 -6.44
C LEU A 316 24.99 -4.42 -7.28
N HIS A 317 25.05 -5.60 -6.66
CA HIS A 317 24.97 -6.88 -7.39
C HIS A 317 23.61 -7.04 -8.09
N LYS A 318 22.51 -6.67 -7.42
CA LYS A 318 21.17 -6.71 -8.04
C LYS A 318 21.06 -5.70 -9.17
N LEU A 319 21.55 -4.48 -8.95
CA LEU A 319 21.48 -3.39 -9.93
C LEU A 319 22.13 -3.75 -11.28
N VAL A 320 23.31 -4.39 -11.26
CA VAL A 320 24.06 -4.68 -12.49
C VAL A 320 23.45 -5.80 -13.33
N GLN A 321 22.63 -6.66 -12.72
CA GLN A 321 21.92 -7.73 -13.41
C GLN A 321 20.75 -7.18 -14.26
N ASN A 322 20.22 -6.01 -13.92
CA ASN A 322 19.04 -5.42 -14.56
C ASN A 322 19.20 -5.07 -16.03
N ILE A 323 18.16 -5.36 -16.82
CA ILE A 323 18.33 -5.42 -18.27
C ILE A 323 18.17 -4.07 -19.00
N SER A 324 17.42 -3.13 -18.43
CA SER A 324 16.57 -2.28 -19.26
C SER A 324 16.44 -0.80 -18.87
N SER A 325 17.19 -0.26 -17.91
CA SER A 325 16.99 1.13 -17.46
C SER A 325 18.16 2.08 -17.74
N SER A 326 17.84 3.28 -18.24
CA SER A 326 18.77 4.39 -18.44
C SER A 326 19.35 4.93 -17.13
N ASN A 327 18.64 4.71 -16.01
CA ASN A 327 18.99 5.22 -14.69
C ASN A 327 20.11 4.44 -14.00
N VAL A 328 20.50 3.25 -14.48
CA VAL A 328 21.47 2.37 -13.79
C VAL A 328 22.80 3.08 -13.52
N LEU A 329 23.32 3.83 -14.50
CA LEU A 329 24.61 4.52 -14.34
C LEU A 329 24.55 5.59 -13.24
N GLN A 330 23.45 6.32 -13.15
CA GLN A 330 23.22 7.33 -12.11
C GLN A 330 23.11 6.67 -10.72
N ILE A 331 22.43 5.52 -10.64
CA ILE A 331 22.29 4.77 -9.38
C ILE A 331 23.64 4.21 -8.92
N ILE A 332 24.46 3.68 -9.84
CA ILE A 332 25.83 3.25 -9.54
C ILE A 332 26.62 4.39 -8.90
N ASP A 333 26.49 5.61 -9.42
CA ASP A 333 27.21 6.77 -8.90
C ASP A 333 26.75 7.18 -7.52
N ILE A 334 25.44 7.19 -7.30
CA ILE A 334 24.84 7.45 -5.99
C ILE A 334 25.35 6.42 -4.97
N LEU A 335 25.28 5.12 -5.29
CA LEU A 335 25.75 4.05 -4.41
C LEU A 335 27.26 4.15 -4.14
N CYS A 336 28.08 4.35 -5.17
CA CYS A 336 29.54 4.47 -5.01
C CYS A 336 29.92 5.68 -4.16
N ASN A 337 29.30 6.84 -4.40
CA ASN A 337 29.57 8.05 -3.62
C ASN A 337 29.09 7.91 -2.17
N ALA A 338 28.05 7.12 -1.92
CA ALA A 338 27.57 6.76 -0.59
C ALA A 338 28.43 5.67 0.10
N GLY A 339 29.47 5.15 -0.56
CA GLY A 339 30.41 4.19 0.02
C GLY A 339 30.08 2.72 -0.24
N ALA A 340 29.43 2.41 -1.36
CA ALA A 340 29.26 1.03 -1.81
C ALA A 340 30.61 0.32 -2.02
N HIS A 341 30.73 -0.89 -1.48
CA HIS A 341 31.83 -1.81 -1.70
C HIS A 341 31.68 -2.49 -3.07
N LEU A 342 32.72 -2.35 -3.90
CA LEU A 342 32.79 -2.94 -5.24
C LEU A 342 33.40 -4.35 -5.24
N ASP A 343 33.85 -4.80 -4.08
CA ASP A 343 34.66 -6.00 -3.89
C ASP A 343 34.05 -7.00 -2.92
N TYR A 344 32.85 -6.72 -2.40
CA TYR A 344 32.08 -7.74 -1.71
C TYR A 344 31.70 -8.85 -2.67
N VAL A 345 31.74 -10.08 -2.20
CA VAL A 345 31.39 -11.25 -3.00
C VAL A 345 30.07 -11.86 -2.56
N ASN A 346 29.25 -12.23 -3.54
CA ASN A 346 28.04 -13.00 -3.31
C ASN A 346 28.34 -14.48 -2.96
N ILE A 347 27.29 -15.31 -2.78
CA ILE A 347 27.47 -16.74 -2.49
C ILE A 347 28.25 -17.48 -3.59
N GLN A 348 28.19 -17.00 -4.83
CA GLN A 348 28.95 -17.57 -5.96
C GLN A 348 30.41 -17.11 -5.99
N GLY A 349 30.85 -16.31 -5.01
CA GLY A 349 32.20 -15.74 -4.96
C GLY A 349 32.43 -14.64 -6.00
N GLN A 350 31.37 -14.08 -6.59
CA GLN A 350 31.45 -13.04 -7.60
C GLN A 350 31.31 -11.66 -6.97
N THR A 351 32.14 -10.73 -7.42
CA THR A 351 31.97 -9.28 -7.18
C THR A 351 30.87 -8.69 -8.06
N PRO A 352 30.34 -7.49 -7.74
CA PRO A 352 29.36 -6.82 -8.59
C PRO A 352 29.84 -6.67 -10.04
N LEU A 353 31.14 -6.40 -10.25
CA LEU A 353 31.70 -6.30 -11.61
C LEU A 353 31.66 -7.63 -12.36
N GLN A 354 31.91 -8.75 -11.67
CA GLN A 354 31.90 -10.09 -12.26
C GLN A 354 30.48 -10.59 -12.53
N SER A 355 29.49 -10.13 -11.75
CA SER A 355 28.08 -10.43 -11.97
C SER A 355 27.43 -9.62 -13.10
N VAL A 356 28.16 -8.69 -13.74
CA VAL A 356 27.64 -7.94 -14.90
C VAL A 356 27.50 -8.87 -16.11
N VAL A 357 26.34 -8.84 -16.76
CA VAL A 357 26.10 -9.57 -18.02
C VAL A 357 27.02 -9.04 -19.12
N SER A 358 27.68 -9.95 -19.85
CA SER A 358 28.83 -9.73 -20.74
C SER A 358 28.69 -8.63 -21.81
N PHE A 359 27.47 -8.19 -22.13
CA PHE A 359 27.19 -7.20 -23.17
C PHE A 359 27.03 -5.75 -22.64
N ARG A 360 27.27 -5.48 -21.35
CA ARG A 360 27.08 -4.15 -20.73
C ARG A 360 28.36 -3.34 -20.53
N PHE A 361 29.02 -3.01 -21.64
CA PHE A 361 30.30 -2.28 -21.62
C PHE A 361 30.28 -0.97 -20.82
N LYS A 362 29.21 -0.17 -20.89
CA LYS A 362 29.10 1.11 -20.15
C LYS A 362 29.13 0.93 -18.62
N ILE A 363 28.45 -0.10 -18.11
CA ILE A 363 28.43 -0.41 -16.66
C ILE A 363 29.82 -0.89 -16.23
N ILE A 364 30.41 -1.80 -17.00
CA ILE A 364 31.76 -2.33 -16.76
C ILE A 364 32.78 -1.19 -16.71
N GLU A 365 32.75 -0.28 -17.69
CA GLU A 365 33.64 0.87 -17.73
C GLU A 365 33.44 1.80 -16.53
N ARG A 366 32.18 2.08 -16.16
CA ARG A 366 31.86 2.97 -15.04
C ARG A 366 32.30 2.41 -13.69
N LEU A 367 32.13 1.11 -13.50
CA LEU A 367 32.59 0.40 -12.30
C LEU A 367 34.11 0.32 -12.26
N LYS A 368 34.78 0.00 -13.37
CA LYS A 368 36.26 0.00 -13.45
C LYS A 368 36.85 1.35 -13.05
N LYS A 369 36.30 2.45 -13.55
CA LYS A 369 36.70 3.83 -13.17
C LYS A 369 36.58 4.10 -11.65
N LYS A 370 35.68 3.39 -10.94
CA LYS A 370 35.47 3.56 -9.50
C LYS A 370 36.28 2.56 -8.66
N ILE A 371 36.74 1.45 -9.25
CA ILE A 371 37.62 0.45 -8.60
C ILE A 371 38.99 1.04 -8.25
N ASP A 372 39.47 2.03 -9.00
CA ASP A 372 40.74 2.70 -8.70
C ASP A 372 40.72 3.47 -7.36
N VAL A 373 39.54 3.63 -6.74
CA VAL A 373 39.32 4.35 -5.46
C VAL A 373 39.02 3.38 -4.30
N ILE A 374 39.39 2.10 -4.41
CA ILE A 374 39.16 1.13 -3.32
C ILE A 374 39.96 1.52 -2.07
N ARG A 375 39.31 1.47 -0.91
CA ARG A 375 39.91 1.80 0.39
C ARG A 375 40.97 0.75 0.75
N LEU A 376 42.07 1.19 1.38
CA LEU A 376 43.18 0.32 1.81
C LEU A 376 42.70 -0.91 2.60
N LYS A 377 41.73 -0.73 3.52
CA LYS A 377 41.15 -1.83 4.30
C LYS A 377 40.60 -2.96 3.42
N CYS A 378 39.97 -2.62 2.30
CA CYS A 378 39.40 -3.62 1.39
C CYS A 378 40.49 -4.30 0.57
N CYS A 379 41.52 -3.55 0.15
CA CYS A 379 42.72 -4.14 -0.46
C CYS A 379 43.37 -5.17 0.47
N CYS A 380 43.53 -4.85 1.76
CA CYS A 380 44.05 -5.79 2.75
C CYS A 380 43.15 -7.02 2.88
N ALA A 381 41.82 -6.85 3.02
CA ALA A 381 40.87 -7.95 3.13
C ALA A 381 40.92 -8.89 1.91
N ARG A 382 40.99 -8.32 0.70
CA ARG A 382 41.13 -9.08 -0.55
C ARG A 382 42.43 -9.88 -0.59
N LEU A 383 43.56 -9.29 -0.20
CA LEU A 383 44.84 -10.00 -0.15
C LEU A 383 44.79 -11.14 0.87
N ILE A 384 44.22 -10.90 2.04
CA ILE A 384 44.05 -11.92 3.09
C ILE A 384 43.29 -13.14 2.55
N ARG A 385 42.19 -12.89 1.84
CA ARG A 385 41.35 -13.92 1.19
C ARG A 385 42.06 -14.61 0.03
N GLN A 386 42.71 -13.86 -0.85
CA GLN A 386 43.41 -14.37 -2.02
C GLN A 386 44.53 -15.36 -1.63
N TYR A 387 45.30 -15.03 -0.60
CA TYR A 387 46.41 -15.87 -0.11
C TYR A 387 45.99 -16.87 0.97
N LYS A 388 44.70 -16.94 1.32
CA LYS A 388 44.12 -17.88 2.31
C LYS A 388 44.86 -17.87 3.66
N PHE A 389 45.25 -16.69 4.15
CA PHE A 389 45.87 -16.56 5.47
C PHE A 389 44.89 -16.99 6.57
N SER A 390 45.39 -17.56 7.67
CA SER A 390 44.60 -17.88 8.87
C SER A 390 44.39 -16.63 9.72
N TYR A 391 43.23 -15.97 9.58
CA TYR A 391 42.95 -14.70 10.25
C TYR A 391 41.90 -14.77 11.38
N GLU A 392 41.20 -15.89 11.52
CA GLU A 392 40.03 -16.00 12.43
C GLU A 392 40.40 -15.84 13.90
N ASN A 393 41.60 -16.26 14.31
CA ASN A 393 42.07 -16.15 15.69
C ASN A 393 42.94 -14.90 15.94
N MET A 394 43.24 -14.12 14.90
CA MET A 394 44.15 -12.97 14.97
C MET A 394 43.41 -11.63 14.98
N PHE A 395 42.17 -11.59 14.49
CA PHE A 395 41.38 -10.37 14.37
C PHE A 395 40.18 -10.36 15.31
N SER A 396 39.68 -9.16 15.62
CA SER A 396 38.38 -9.01 16.28
C SER A 396 37.27 -9.57 15.41
N THR A 397 36.16 -10.00 16.04
CA THR A 397 34.97 -10.53 15.34
C THR A 397 34.50 -9.63 14.19
N SER A 398 34.48 -8.31 14.42
CA SER A 398 34.12 -7.29 13.41
C SER A 398 35.03 -7.28 12.19
N LEU A 399 36.35 -7.47 12.37
CA LEU A 399 37.33 -7.52 11.29
C LEU A 399 37.28 -8.86 10.55
N VAL A 400 37.06 -9.96 11.27
CA VAL A 400 36.81 -11.28 10.68
C VAL A 400 35.59 -11.22 9.76
N ASP A 401 34.47 -10.65 10.22
CA ASP A 401 33.26 -10.51 9.41
C ASP A 401 33.47 -9.59 8.20
N PHE A 402 34.25 -8.52 8.35
CA PHE A 402 34.62 -7.66 7.23
C PHE A 402 35.45 -8.41 6.18
N VAL A 403 36.46 -9.18 6.59
CA VAL A 403 37.27 -10.01 5.69
C VAL A 403 36.44 -11.15 5.08
N ARG A 404 35.39 -11.63 5.76
CA ARG A 404 34.45 -12.63 5.21
C ARG A 404 33.55 -12.09 4.11
N LYS A 405 33.29 -10.79 4.08
CA LYS A 405 32.50 -10.13 3.03
C LYS A 405 33.24 -10.01 1.70
N HIS A 406 34.58 -10.09 1.71
CA HIS A 406 35.47 -10.13 0.55
C HIS A 406 35.89 -11.59 0.26
#